data_AF-A0A9E4TEK5-F1
#
_entry.id   AF-A0A9E4TEK5-F1
#
_cell.length_a   1.000
_cell.length_b   1.000
_cell.length_c   1.000
_cell.angle_alpha   90.00
_cell.angle_beta   90.00
_cell.angle_gamma   90.00
#
_symmetry.space_group_name_H-M   'P 1'
#
loop_
_entity.id
_entity.type
_entity.pdbx_description
1 polymer ?
#
loop_
_entity_poly.entity_id
_entity_poly.type
_entity_poly.pdbx_seq_one_letter_code
_entity_poly.pdbx_strand_id
1 'polypeptide(L)'
;MVFAIGVFVYLLVTIVFVQDGVYNDANLEPALVIKSPNHRRLPVSFVDRVLVCRDCGAKFAFTAGEQTFYASRGLENDPARCQRCRNARRAGAGSESPMGQGYVSYGPFASFGGRTPRQMHPATCDRCGELTEVPFMPRGDRPVYCSECFAMVRAATEDVAQVRARRR
;
A
#
# COMPACT_ATOMS: atom_id res chain seq x y z
N MET A 1 -3.98 -78.34 -14.62
CA MET A 1 -3.16 -77.91 -13.45
C MET A 1 -2.45 -76.56 -13.67
N VAL A 2 -2.19 -76.12 -14.90
CA VAL A 2 -1.50 -74.84 -15.20
C VAL A 2 -2.36 -73.58 -14.93
N PHE A 3 -3.68 -73.67 -15.08
CA PHE A 3 -4.59 -72.54 -14.84
C PHE A 3 -4.72 -72.12 -13.36
N ALA A 4 -4.53 -73.05 -12.40
CA ALA A 4 -4.65 -72.76 -10.98
C ALA A 4 -3.43 -72.01 -10.43
N ILE A 5 -2.24 -72.27 -10.99
CA ILE A 5 -0.99 -71.61 -10.60
C ILE A 5 -0.99 -70.15 -11.06
N GLY A 6 -1.56 -69.87 -12.25
CA GLY A 6 -1.66 -68.51 -12.79
C GLY A 6 -2.56 -67.57 -11.97
N VAL A 7 -3.71 -68.06 -11.49
CA VAL A 7 -4.63 -67.28 -10.64
C VAL A 7 -4.03 -67.02 -9.27
N PHE A 8 -3.23 -67.95 -8.74
CA PHE A 8 -2.56 -67.81 -7.44
C PHE A 8 -1.39 -66.82 -7.50
N VAL A 9 -0.60 -66.82 -8.58
CA VAL A 9 0.44 -65.81 -8.81
C VAL A 9 -0.17 -64.43 -9.02
N TYR A 10 -1.30 -64.33 -9.73
CA TYR A 10 -1.98 -63.04 -9.93
C TYR A 10 -2.56 -62.48 -8.61
N LEU A 11 -3.21 -63.32 -7.79
CA LEU A 11 -3.71 -62.92 -6.46
C LEU A 11 -2.57 -62.50 -5.52
N LEU A 12 -1.46 -63.23 -5.48
CA LEU A 12 -0.30 -62.86 -4.65
C LEU A 12 0.38 -61.56 -5.12
N VAL A 13 0.49 -61.32 -6.44
CA VAL A 13 1.05 -60.06 -6.98
C VAL A 13 0.15 -58.85 -6.66
N THR A 14 -1.19 -59.03 -6.69
CA THR A 14 -2.11 -57.95 -6.27
C THR A 14 -2.10 -57.68 -4.78
N ILE A 15 -1.86 -58.68 -3.92
CA ILE A 15 -1.84 -58.49 -2.47
C ILE A 15 -0.57 -57.76 -2.01
N VAL A 16 0.59 -58.03 -2.62
CA VAL A 16 1.85 -57.34 -2.28
C VAL A 16 1.83 -55.87 -2.73
N PHE A 17 1.17 -55.53 -3.85
CA PHE A 17 1.09 -54.15 -4.36
C PHE A 17 0.21 -53.18 -3.54
N VAL A 18 -0.54 -53.67 -2.54
CA VAL A 18 -1.50 -52.86 -1.76
C VAL A 18 -0.94 -52.40 -0.39
N GLN A 19 0.21 -52.91 0.05
CA GLN A 19 0.78 -52.57 1.37
C GLN A 19 1.89 -51.52 1.37
N ASP A 20 2.47 -51.19 0.22
CA ASP A 20 3.43 -50.08 0.10
C ASP A 20 2.71 -48.84 -0.45
N GLY A 21 2.05 -48.12 0.47
CA GLY A 21 1.34 -46.86 0.23
C GLY A 21 2.28 -45.73 -0.18
N VAL A 22 2.73 -45.73 -1.43
CA VAL A 22 3.46 -44.61 -2.06
C VAL A 22 2.85 -44.31 -3.43
N TYR A 23 1.59 -43.86 -3.43
CA TYR A 23 1.03 -43.16 -4.59
C TYR A 23 1.64 -41.75 -4.60
N ASN A 24 2.55 -41.52 -5.53
CA ASN A 24 3.21 -40.23 -5.73
C ASN A 24 2.15 -39.16 -6.09
N ASP A 25 1.96 -38.19 -5.20
CA ASP A 25 1.03 -37.05 -5.30
C ASP A 25 1.44 -36.00 -6.35
N ALA A 26 1.64 -36.42 -7.60
CA ALA A 26 2.14 -35.56 -8.67
C ALA A 26 1.12 -35.28 -9.79
N ASN A 27 -0.20 -35.52 -9.59
CA ASN A 27 -1.24 -35.16 -10.57
C ASN A 27 -2.65 -35.02 -9.94
N LEU A 28 -2.81 -34.09 -8.98
CA LEU A 28 -4.15 -33.60 -8.62
C LEU A 28 -4.44 -32.33 -9.42
N GLU A 29 -5.22 -32.47 -10.49
CA GLU A 29 -5.76 -31.34 -11.24
C GLU A 29 -6.65 -30.45 -10.34
N PRO A 30 -6.56 -29.11 -10.45
CA PRO A 30 -7.44 -28.21 -9.70
C PRO A 30 -8.74 -27.96 -10.48
N ALA A 31 -9.72 -28.85 -10.35
CA ALA A 31 -11.02 -28.67 -10.99
C ALA A 31 -12.18 -29.06 -10.08
N LEU A 32 -12.52 -28.19 -9.13
CA LEU A 32 -13.87 -28.12 -8.56
C LEU A 32 -14.31 -26.65 -8.45
N VAL A 33 -14.66 -26.06 -9.61
CA VAL A 33 -15.45 -24.83 -9.68
C VAL A 33 -16.89 -25.21 -9.32
N ILE A 34 -17.20 -25.20 -8.03
CA ILE A 34 -18.58 -25.27 -7.55
C ILE A 34 -19.15 -23.85 -7.62
N LYS A 35 -19.98 -23.57 -8.63
CA LYS A 35 -20.79 -22.33 -8.67
C LYS A 35 -21.88 -22.42 -7.60
N SER A 36 -21.54 -22.09 -6.36
CA SER A 36 -22.51 -21.95 -5.26
C SER A 36 -22.98 -20.49 -5.13
N PRO A 37 -24.30 -20.22 -5.05
CA PRO A 37 -24.86 -18.86 -5.06
C PRO A 37 -24.93 -18.20 -3.67
N ASN A 38 -24.09 -18.60 -2.72
CA ASN A 38 -24.09 -18.05 -1.36
C ASN A 38 -22.69 -17.58 -0.95
N HIS A 39 -22.50 -16.25 -0.90
CA HIS A 39 -21.24 -15.58 -0.55
C HIS A 39 -20.87 -15.70 0.95
N ARG A 40 -20.70 -16.93 1.45
CA ARG A 40 -19.81 -17.12 2.60
C ARG A 40 -18.39 -17.03 2.06
N ARG A 41 -17.71 -15.89 2.29
CA ARG A 41 -16.29 -15.73 1.95
C ARG A 41 -15.52 -16.87 2.61
N LEU A 42 -15.07 -17.83 1.81
CA LEU A 42 -14.04 -18.78 2.23
C LEU A 42 -12.84 -17.94 2.70
N PRO A 43 -12.22 -18.27 3.84
CA PRO A 43 -11.03 -17.55 4.29
C PRO A 43 -9.96 -17.70 3.20
N VAL A 44 -9.55 -16.57 2.62
CA VAL A 44 -8.50 -16.54 1.61
C VAL A 44 -7.21 -16.95 2.32
N SER A 45 -6.79 -18.20 2.16
CA SER A 45 -5.50 -18.66 2.67
C SER A 45 -4.42 -18.03 1.82
N PHE A 46 -3.70 -17.07 2.39
CA PHE A 46 -2.58 -16.43 1.70
C PHE A 46 -1.36 -17.32 1.77
N VAL A 47 -0.72 -17.56 0.62
CA VAL A 47 0.47 -18.39 0.48
C VAL A 47 1.55 -17.55 -0.18
N ASP A 48 2.80 -17.69 0.27
CA ASP A 48 3.93 -16.97 -0.27
C ASP A 48 4.06 -17.18 -1.79
N ARG A 49 4.08 -16.08 -2.54
CA ARG A 49 4.19 -16.09 -4.01
C ARG A 49 5.44 -15.33 -4.43
N VAL A 50 6.18 -15.86 -5.40
CA VAL A 50 7.33 -15.14 -5.99
C VAL A 50 6.88 -14.38 -7.23
N LEU A 51 7.14 -13.07 -7.28
CA LEU A 51 6.85 -12.20 -8.41
C LEU A 51 8.15 -11.66 -9.05
N VAL A 52 8.04 -11.19 -10.29
CA VAL A 52 9.15 -10.61 -11.05
C VAL A 52 8.98 -9.09 -11.09
N CYS A 53 10.02 -8.35 -10.70
CA CYS A 53 10.01 -6.90 -10.76
C CYS A 53 9.98 -6.40 -12.21
N ARG A 54 9.07 -5.49 -12.55
CA ARG A 54 9.00 -4.86 -13.89
C ARG A 54 10.23 -4.02 -14.24
N ASP A 55 10.88 -3.40 -13.25
CA ASP A 55 11.98 -2.45 -13.50
C ASP A 55 13.36 -3.13 -13.55
N CYS A 56 13.61 -4.13 -12.71
CA CYS A 56 14.93 -4.78 -12.60
C CYS A 56 14.94 -6.27 -12.94
N GLY A 57 13.79 -6.89 -13.20
CA GLY A 57 13.67 -8.33 -13.50
C GLY A 57 13.98 -9.26 -12.33
N ALA A 58 14.37 -8.74 -11.16
CA ALA A 58 14.66 -9.55 -9.99
C ALA A 58 13.37 -10.21 -9.44
N LYS A 59 13.50 -11.47 -9.06
CA LYS A 59 12.46 -12.21 -8.33
C LYS A 59 12.40 -11.69 -6.88
N PHE A 60 11.20 -11.43 -6.38
CA PHE A 60 10.96 -11.05 -4.98
C PHE A 60 9.75 -11.79 -4.43
N ALA A 61 9.75 -12.04 -3.12
CA ALA A 61 8.66 -12.74 -2.44
C ALA A 61 7.56 -11.76 -2.02
N PHE A 62 6.32 -12.07 -2.38
CA PHE A 62 5.09 -11.46 -1.88
C PHE A 62 4.52 -12.41 -0.84
N THR A 63 4.87 -12.16 0.41
CA THR A 63 4.59 -13.08 1.52
C THR A 63 3.11 -13.07 1.90
N ALA A 64 2.66 -14.10 2.60
CA ALA A 64 1.30 -14.19 3.14
C ALA A 64 0.96 -12.98 4.03
N GLY A 65 1.94 -12.48 4.80
CA GLY A 65 1.80 -11.26 5.59
C GLY A 65 1.60 -9.99 4.74
N GLU A 66 2.27 -9.87 3.61
CA GLU A 66 2.04 -8.74 2.69
C GLU A 66 0.68 -8.85 1.98
N GLN A 67 0.24 -10.06 1.62
CA GLN A 67 -1.06 -10.27 0.99
C GLN A 67 -2.22 -9.94 1.92
N THR A 68 -2.15 -10.32 3.20
CA THR A 68 -3.15 -9.91 4.21
C THR A 68 -3.20 -8.40 4.36
N PHE A 69 -2.04 -7.74 4.33
CA PHE A 69 -1.96 -6.28 4.36
C PHE A 69 -2.65 -5.65 3.13
N TYR A 70 -2.40 -6.17 1.93
CA TYR A 70 -3.02 -5.68 0.69
C TYR A 70 -4.54 -5.88 0.71
N ALA A 71 -5.00 -7.05 1.12
CA ALA A 71 -6.43 -7.35 1.25
C ALA A 71 -7.13 -6.42 2.28
N SER A 72 -6.50 -6.16 3.43
CA SER A 72 -7.08 -5.26 4.46
C SER A 72 -7.17 -3.80 4.00
N ARG A 73 -6.28 -3.37 3.10
CA ARG A 73 -6.26 -2.02 2.51
C ARG A 73 -7.13 -1.89 1.26
N GLY A 74 -7.80 -2.97 0.83
CA GLY A 74 -8.56 -2.99 -0.42
C GLY A 74 -7.68 -2.88 -1.66
N LEU A 75 -6.40 -3.25 -1.57
CA LEU A 75 -5.49 -3.31 -2.71
C LEU A 75 -5.58 -4.70 -3.34
N GLU A 76 -6.40 -4.80 -4.38
CA GLU A 76 -6.60 -6.03 -5.15
C GLU A 76 -5.43 -6.31 -6.12
N ASN A 77 -4.59 -5.31 -6.39
CA ASN A 77 -3.49 -5.40 -7.34
C ASN A 77 -2.18 -5.86 -6.67
N ASP A 78 -1.52 -6.84 -7.29
CA ASP A 78 -0.23 -7.35 -6.87
C ASP A 78 0.91 -6.31 -7.01
N PRO A 79 1.96 -6.37 -6.17
CA PRO A 79 3.09 -5.47 -6.29
C PRO A 79 3.81 -5.63 -7.64
N ALA A 80 3.85 -4.58 -8.45
CA ALA A 80 4.54 -4.62 -9.75
C ALA A 80 6.08 -4.48 -9.66
N ARG A 81 6.59 -4.03 -8.51
CA ARG A 81 8.00 -3.65 -8.31
C ARG A 81 8.51 -4.11 -6.96
N CYS A 82 9.76 -4.60 -6.94
CA CYS A 82 10.45 -4.99 -5.72
C CYS A 82 10.74 -3.76 -4.83
N GLN A 83 10.97 -4.04 -3.55
CA GLN A 83 11.22 -3.00 -2.54
C GLN A 83 12.43 -2.13 -2.88
N ARG A 84 13.48 -2.70 -3.48
CA ARG A 84 14.66 -1.93 -3.92
C ARG A 84 14.30 -0.87 -4.96
N CYS A 85 13.57 -1.23 -6.02
CA CYS A 85 13.16 -0.29 -7.05
C CYS A 85 12.15 0.74 -6.53
N ARG A 86 11.27 0.32 -5.61
CA ARG A 86 10.33 1.23 -4.94
C ARG A 86 11.06 2.27 -4.09
N ASN A 87 12.02 1.84 -3.29
CA ASN A 87 12.84 2.70 -2.43
C ASN A 87 13.74 3.61 -3.25
N ALA A 88 14.39 3.09 -4.29
CA ALA A 88 15.25 3.88 -5.19
C ALA A 88 14.47 5.02 -5.87
N ARG A 89 13.23 4.75 -6.32
CA ARG A 89 12.36 5.82 -6.84
C ARG A 89 11.92 6.81 -5.77
N ARG A 90 11.64 6.34 -4.56
CA ARG A 90 11.30 7.24 -3.45
C ARG A 90 12.48 8.15 -3.09
N ALA A 91 13.70 7.61 -3.10
CA ALA A 91 14.93 8.37 -2.87
C ALA A 91 15.19 9.38 -3.99
N GLY A 92 15.14 8.96 -5.26
CA GLY A 92 15.33 9.87 -6.40
C GLY A 92 14.21 10.91 -6.58
N ALA A 93 13.05 10.72 -5.95
CA ALA A 93 11.98 11.73 -5.91
C ALA A 93 12.13 12.74 -4.75
N GLY A 94 13.12 12.56 -3.87
CA GLY A 94 13.29 13.35 -2.64
C GLY A 94 14.69 13.89 -2.38
N SER A 95 15.64 13.75 -3.31
CA SER A 95 17.02 14.22 -3.11
C SER A 95 17.58 14.82 -4.39
N GLU A 96 17.38 16.14 -4.55
CA GLU A 96 18.31 17.10 -5.17
C GLU A 96 17.56 18.43 -5.34
N SER A 97 17.37 19.16 -4.25
CA SER A 97 17.25 20.62 -4.33
C SER A 97 18.61 21.17 -3.88
N PRO A 98 19.42 21.76 -4.78
CA PRO A 98 20.66 22.39 -4.40
C PRO A 98 20.37 23.72 -3.69
N MET A 99 21.14 23.97 -2.62
CA MET A 99 21.20 25.18 -1.77
C MET A 99 20.11 25.41 -0.70
N GLY A 100 20.56 25.32 0.57
CA GLY A 100 20.82 26.54 1.35
C GLY A 100 19.68 27.11 2.20
N GLN A 101 19.73 26.83 3.50
CA GLN A 101 19.33 27.69 4.63
C GLN A 101 17.90 28.27 4.64
N GLY A 102 17.00 27.64 5.42
CA GLY A 102 16.08 28.41 6.27
C GLY A 102 14.58 28.47 5.93
N TYR A 103 13.97 27.51 5.23
CA TYR A 103 12.50 27.53 5.01
C TYR A 103 11.76 26.41 5.75
N VAL A 104 10.66 26.78 6.44
CA VAL A 104 9.82 25.88 7.25
C VAL A 104 9.13 24.86 6.33
N SER A 105 9.58 23.61 6.41
CA SER A 105 9.05 22.47 5.66
C SER A 105 7.70 22.01 6.25
N TYR A 106 6.59 22.46 5.66
CA TYR A 106 5.29 21.84 5.92
C TYR A 106 5.32 20.43 5.33
N GLY A 107 5.04 19.44 6.19
CA GLY A 107 5.26 18.00 6.00
C GLY A 107 4.57 17.30 4.81
N PRO A 108 4.38 15.96 4.86
CA PRO A 108 4.35 15.06 3.70
C PRO A 108 3.20 15.20 2.68
N PHE A 109 2.35 16.21 2.80
CA PHE A 109 1.18 16.45 1.94
C PHE A 109 1.33 17.70 1.06
N ALA A 110 2.56 18.10 0.71
CA ALA A 110 2.79 18.95 -0.46
C ALA A 110 2.55 18.15 -1.75
N SER A 111 1.27 17.93 -2.05
CA SER A 111 0.67 17.55 -3.33
C SER A 111 1.62 17.01 -4.40
N PHE A 112 1.59 15.69 -4.61
CA PHE A 112 1.99 14.95 -5.81
C PHE A 112 2.64 15.80 -6.92
N GLY A 113 3.98 15.81 -6.98
CA GLY A 113 4.67 16.05 -8.26
C GLY A 113 5.64 17.23 -8.37
N GLY A 114 5.95 17.95 -7.29
CA GLY A 114 7.24 18.64 -7.07
C GLY A 114 7.92 19.44 -8.20
N ARG A 115 7.22 19.89 -9.25
CA ARG A 115 7.85 20.55 -10.41
C ARG A 115 7.17 21.82 -10.90
N THR A 116 6.08 22.26 -10.25
CA THR A 116 5.52 23.58 -10.52
C THR A 116 5.82 24.46 -9.31
N PRO A 117 6.63 25.53 -9.45
CA PRO A 117 6.71 26.53 -8.40
C PRO A 117 5.28 26.99 -8.08
N ARG A 118 4.91 26.99 -6.79
CA ARG A 118 3.60 27.49 -6.38
C ARG A 118 3.53 28.96 -6.81
N GLN A 119 2.50 29.33 -7.57
CA GLN A 119 2.26 30.73 -7.87
C GLN A 119 1.89 31.43 -6.56
N MET A 120 2.69 32.43 -6.20
CA MET A 120 2.38 33.31 -5.07
C MET A 120 1.40 34.36 -5.57
N HIS A 121 0.28 34.52 -4.87
CA HIS A 121 -0.73 35.50 -5.19
C HIS A 121 -0.62 36.69 -4.23
N PRO A 122 -0.65 37.94 -4.73
CA PRO A 122 -0.68 39.11 -3.86
C PRO A 122 -2.04 39.18 -3.15
N ALA A 123 -2.01 39.48 -1.87
CA ALA A 123 -3.18 39.70 -1.03
C ALA A 123 -2.90 40.82 -0.03
N THR A 124 -3.93 41.55 0.37
CA THR A 124 -3.82 42.56 1.43
C THR A 124 -4.10 41.90 2.77
N CYS A 125 -3.25 42.12 3.77
CA CYS A 125 -3.47 41.63 5.13
C CYS A 125 -4.68 42.34 5.75
N ASP A 126 -5.66 41.58 6.23
CA ASP A 126 -6.90 42.08 6.82
C ASP A 126 -6.69 42.83 8.15
N ARG A 127 -5.57 42.57 8.83
CA ARG A 127 -5.25 43.16 10.14
C ARG A 127 -4.37 44.41 10.05
N CYS A 128 -3.29 44.37 9.28
CA CYS A 128 -2.32 45.47 9.19
C CYS A 128 -2.40 46.27 7.88
N GLY A 129 -3.11 45.78 6.86
CA GLY A 129 -3.25 46.46 5.57
C GLY A 129 -2.05 46.32 4.63
N GLU A 130 -0.96 45.67 5.05
CA GLU A 130 0.25 45.48 4.23
C GLU A 130 0.03 44.43 3.13
N LEU A 131 0.71 44.59 1.99
CA LEU A 131 0.67 43.62 0.89
C LEU A 131 1.51 42.38 1.25
N THR A 132 0.91 41.20 1.12
CA THR A 132 1.58 39.92 1.37
C THR A 132 1.35 38.92 0.27
N GLU A 133 2.27 37.96 0.18
CA GLU A 133 2.21 36.89 -0.80
C GLU A 133 1.69 35.60 -0.16
N VAL A 134 0.66 35.00 -0.76
CA VAL A 134 0.06 33.75 -0.28
C VAL A 134 0.11 32.62 -1.33
N PRO A 135 0.30 31.35 -0.92
CA PRO A 135 0.35 30.21 -1.87
C PRO A 135 -1.00 29.77 -2.45
N PHE A 136 -2.09 30.47 -2.10
CA PHE A 136 -3.45 30.16 -2.54
C PHE A 136 -4.11 31.44 -3.07
N MET A 137 -4.96 31.31 -4.09
CA MET A 137 -5.68 32.46 -4.62
C MET A 137 -6.70 32.96 -3.58
N PRO A 138 -6.60 34.22 -3.10
CA PRO A 138 -7.56 34.78 -2.16
C PRO A 138 -8.93 34.92 -2.84
N ARG A 139 -9.97 34.34 -2.23
CA ARG A 139 -11.35 34.34 -2.77
C ARG A 139 -12.27 35.41 -2.16
N GLY A 140 -11.80 36.16 -1.16
CA GLY A 140 -12.61 37.14 -0.42
C GLY A 140 -13.49 36.56 0.68
N ASP A 141 -13.79 35.25 0.65
CA ASP A 141 -14.63 34.60 1.68
C ASP A 141 -13.97 34.46 3.06
N ARG A 142 -12.63 34.55 3.12
CA ARG A 142 -11.84 34.35 4.34
C ARG A 142 -10.77 35.44 4.46
N PRO A 143 -10.52 35.95 5.68
CA PRO A 143 -9.50 36.97 5.89
C PRO A 143 -8.11 36.38 5.64
N VAL A 144 -7.27 37.16 4.96
CA VAL A 144 -5.87 36.83 4.68
C VAL A 144 -5.00 37.60 5.67
N TYR A 145 -3.99 36.93 6.22
CA TYR A 145 -3.08 37.53 7.21
C TYR A 145 -1.62 37.38 6.78
N CYS A 146 -0.78 38.36 7.10
CA CYS A 146 0.67 38.22 7.02
C CYS A 146 1.17 37.16 8.01
N SER A 147 2.40 36.67 7.84
CA SER A 147 3.00 35.64 8.71
C SER A 147 2.95 36.03 10.20
N GLU A 148 3.24 37.29 10.51
CA GLU A 148 3.23 37.81 11.88
C GLU A 148 1.81 37.91 12.45
N CYS A 149 0.88 38.50 11.70
CA CYS A 149 -0.52 38.61 12.13
C CYS A 149 -1.17 37.23 12.25
N PHE A 150 -0.82 36.29 11.37
CA PHE A 150 -1.30 34.92 11.42
C PHE A 150 -0.81 34.20 12.67
N ALA A 151 0.47 34.37 13.06
CA ALA A 151 1.01 33.79 14.28
C ALA A 151 0.24 34.27 15.54
N MET A 152 -0.07 35.57 15.60
CA MET A 152 -0.86 36.14 16.69
C MET A 152 -2.31 35.61 16.72
N VAL A 153 -2.98 35.56 15.56
CA VAL A 153 -4.34 35.02 15.46
C VAL A 153 -4.36 33.54 15.83
N ARG A 154 -3.36 32.76 15.38
CA ARG A 154 -3.25 31.34 15.73
C ARG A 154 -3.13 31.13 17.24
N ALA A 155 -2.22 31.86 17.88
CA ALA A 155 -2.05 31.79 19.34
C ALA A 155 -3.38 32.07 20.07
N ALA A 156 -4.10 33.13 19.68
CA ALA A 156 -5.40 33.45 20.28
C ALA A 156 -6.47 32.35 20.05
N THR A 157 -6.49 31.72 18.87
CA THR A 157 -7.44 30.63 18.59
C THR A 157 -7.13 29.35 19.38
N GLU A 158 -5.85 29.07 19.64
CA GLU A 158 -5.41 27.92 20.44
C GLU A 158 -5.85 28.05 21.90
N ASP A 159 -5.76 29.24 22.48
CA ASP A 159 -6.22 29.52 23.84
C ASP A 159 -7.74 29.24 23.98
N VAL A 160 -8.54 29.72 23.02
CA VAL A 160 -9.99 29.47 23.01
C VAL A 160 -10.31 27.98 22.88
N ALA A 161 -9.57 27.25 22.04
CA ALA A 161 -9.72 25.81 21.91
C ALA A 161 -9.37 25.08 23.20
N GLN A 162 -8.30 25.50 23.89
CA GLN A 162 -7.88 24.90 25.16
C GLN A 162 -8.87 25.18 26.30
N VAL A 163 -9.41 26.40 26.38
CA VAL A 163 -10.48 26.74 27.34
C VAL A 163 -11.73 25.91 27.09
N ARG A 164 -12.13 25.70 25.82
CA ARG A 164 -13.26 24.84 25.47
C ARG A 164 -13.00 23.36 25.79
N ALA A 165 -11.78 22.89 25.60
CA ALA A 165 -11.40 21.51 25.93
C ALA A 165 -11.43 21.22 27.43
N ARG A 166 -11.01 22.18 28.28
CA ARG A 166 -11.02 22.04 29.74
C ARG A 166 -12.41 22.08 30.38
N ARG A 167 -13.43 22.57 29.65
CA ARG A 167 -14.82 22.66 30.10
C ARG A 167 -15.66 21.43 29.74
N ARG A 168 -15.04 20.39 29.17
CA ARG A 168 -15.65 19.08 28.88
C ARG A 168 -15.14 18.05 29.87
#